data_AF-J0CTF6-F1
#
_entry.id   AF-J0CTF6-F1
#
_cell.length_a   1.000
_cell.length_b   1.000
_cell.length_c   1.000
_cell.angle_alpha   90.00
_cell.angle_beta   90.00
_cell.angle_gamma   90.00
#
_symmetry.space_group_name_H-M   'P 1'
#
loop_
_entity.id
_entity.type
_entity.pdbx_description
1 polymer ?
#
loop_
_entity_poly.entity_id
_entity_poly.type
_entity_poly.pdbx_seq_one_letter_code
_entity_poly.pdbx_strand_id
1 'polypeptide(L)'
;MPGLTAVDLEPHSALIASAFLPQEAAFAGAARDSIWYKAVIPDAIPPDPSQPLPSSQLQAEVEDYVQHRFSWAAPPIWLTPAGRVAEQGSGSVLLSFSREEDLEYVLRNGVFLFGRALRVRRFRDSGRPRPCSNCCSLEHSARACSQAPRCGLCSGGHLTSEHRCGECDFFDDAHEGLAHCGHTPLCCPHCAGSHAMCDSACRVWTRRSGAGPRRVRRKRGGGQEASAMDLS
;
A
#
# COMPACT_ATOMS: atom_id res chain seq x y z
N MET A 1 -12.91 1.80 -31.72
CA MET A 1 -13.43 2.68 -30.65
C MET A 1 -12.25 3.16 -29.82
N PRO A 2 -11.84 4.44 -29.92
CA PRO A 2 -10.91 5.01 -28.96
C PRO A 2 -11.51 4.85 -27.56
N GLY A 3 -10.74 4.26 -26.64
CA GLY A 3 -11.20 4.03 -25.27
C GLY A 3 -11.26 5.34 -24.50
N LEU A 4 -12.28 5.52 -23.68
CA LEU A 4 -12.37 6.61 -22.71
C LEU A 4 -11.10 6.62 -21.83
N THR A 5 -10.45 7.77 -21.77
CA THR A 5 -9.28 8.03 -20.95
C THR A 5 -9.67 8.83 -19.71
N ALA A 6 -8.76 8.94 -18.74
CA ALA A 6 -9.00 9.72 -17.53
C ALA A 6 -9.24 11.22 -17.82
N VAL A 7 -8.71 11.73 -18.94
CA VAL A 7 -8.92 13.14 -19.36
C VAL A 7 -10.37 13.37 -19.76
N ASP A 8 -11.01 12.38 -20.38
CA ASP A 8 -12.40 12.47 -20.81
C ASP A 8 -13.39 12.52 -19.64
N LEU A 9 -12.94 12.18 -18.42
CA LEU A 9 -13.73 12.23 -17.19
C LEU A 9 -13.57 13.55 -16.42
N GLU A 10 -12.55 14.35 -16.73
CA GLU A 10 -12.23 15.59 -16.02
C GLU A 10 -13.39 16.61 -16.04
N PRO A 11 -14.08 16.85 -17.18
CA PRO A 11 -15.24 17.75 -17.22
C PRO A 11 -16.43 17.27 -16.38
N HIS A 12 -16.50 15.97 -16.07
CA HIS A 12 -17.59 15.35 -15.32
C HIS A 12 -17.27 15.17 -13.83
N SER A 13 -16.11 15.62 -13.37
CA SER A 13 -15.62 15.42 -12.00
C SER A 13 -16.61 15.90 -10.92
N ALA A 14 -17.24 17.06 -11.11
CA ALA A 14 -18.25 17.59 -10.18
C ALA A 14 -19.52 16.73 -10.11
N LEU A 15 -19.98 16.22 -11.27
CA LEU A 15 -21.13 15.31 -11.33
C LEU A 15 -20.81 13.98 -10.62
N ILE A 16 -19.65 13.41 -10.93
CA ILE A 16 -19.16 12.18 -10.28
C ILE A 16 -19.10 12.39 -8.76
N ALA A 17 -18.55 13.51 -8.31
CA ALA A 17 -18.47 13.82 -6.89
C ALA A 17 -19.83 13.88 -6.19
N SER A 18 -20.80 14.54 -6.81
CA SER A 18 -22.15 14.69 -6.26
C SER A 18 -22.87 13.35 -6.07
N ALA A 19 -22.48 12.31 -6.81
CA ALA A 19 -23.02 10.96 -6.65
C ALA A 19 -22.42 10.18 -5.46
N PHE A 20 -21.23 10.56 -4.99
CA PHE A 20 -20.51 9.84 -3.92
C PHE A 20 -20.47 10.60 -2.59
N LEU A 21 -20.67 11.91 -2.61
CA LEU A 21 -20.58 12.76 -1.42
C LEU A 21 -21.99 13.10 -0.89
N PRO A 22 -22.24 12.98 0.44
CA PRO A 22 -23.42 13.57 1.05
C PRO A 22 -23.43 15.09 0.80
N GLN A 23 -24.61 15.71 0.73
CA GLN A 23 -24.80 17.14 0.38
C GLN A 23 -23.97 18.12 1.24
N GLU A 24 -23.46 17.70 2.39
CA GLU A 24 -22.67 18.50 3.33
C GLU A 24 -21.14 18.40 3.11
N ALA A 25 -20.65 17.43 2.32
CA ALA A 25 -19.23 17.27 2.06
C ALA A 25 -18.83 18.05 0.80
N ALA A 26 -18.13 19.17 0.98
CA ALA A 26 -17.59 19.95 -0.13
C ALA A 26 -16.67 19.07 -1.01
N PHE A 27 -17.03 18.91 -2.28
CA PHE A 27 -16.17 18.26 -3.25
C PHE A 27 -14.91 19.10 -3.45
N ALA A 28 -13.75 18.57 -3.02
CA ALA A 28 -12.46 19.24 -3.14
C ALA A 28 -11.85 19.19 -4.57
N GLY A 29 -12.59 18.67 -5.56
CA GLY A 29 -12.13 18.49 -6.94
C GLY A 29 -11.63 17.07 -7.23
N ALA A 30 -11.53 16.73 -8.52
CA ALA A 30 -10.81 15.56 -8.98
C ALA A 30 -9.49 16.03 -9.58
N ALA A 31 -8.37 15.50 -9.07
CA ALA A 31 -7.05 15.80 -9.59
C ALA A 31 -6.60 14.70 -10.55
N ARG A 32 -5.76 15.09 -11.52
CA ARG A 32 -5.12 14.15 -12.45
C ARG A 32 -4.27 13.15 -11.66
N ASP A 33 -4.43 11.87 -11.98
CA ASP A 33 -3.61 10.79 -11.42
C ASP A 33 -2.13 11.07 -11.67
N SER A 34 -1.36 11.16 -10.60
CA SER A 34 0.03 11.57 -10.58
C SER A 34 0.83 10.67 -9.64
N ILE A 35 2.13 10.54 -9.90
CA ILE A 35 2.99 9.72 -9.05
C ILE A 35 3.20 10.46 -7.73
N TRP A 36 2.93 9.79 -6.61
CA TRP A 36 3.17 10.33 -5.28
C TRP A 36 4.43 9.73 -4.68
N TYR A 37 5.29 10.58 -4.14
CA TYR A 37 6.50 10.20 -3.43
C TYR A 37 6.19 10.22 -1.94
N LYS A 38 6.22 9.04 -1.31
CA LYS A 38 5.69 8.84 0.05
C LYS A 38 6.80 8.56 1.05
N ALA A 39 6.68 9.17 2.23
CA ALA A 39 7.58 8.99 3.36
C ALA A 39 6.78 8.69 4.63
N VAL A 40 7.36 7.95 5.57
CA VAL A 40 6.78 7.67 6.88
C VAL A 40 7.67 8.23 7.96
N ILE A 41 7.06 8.98 8.88
CA ILE A 41 7.66 9.33 10.16
C ILE A 41 7.21 8.27 11.17
N PRO A 42 8.04 7.31 11.55
CA PRO A 42 7.74 6.40 12.64
C PRO A 42 7.82 7.14 13.99
N ASP A 43 7.09 6.63 14.97
CA ASP A 43 7.21 7.00 16.39
C ASP A 43 7.02 8.50 16.68
N ALA A 44 6.12 9.16 15.93
CA ALA A 44 5.67 10.51 16.22
C ALA A 44 4.81 10.51 17.50
N ILE A 45 5.16 11.38 18.44
CA ILE A 45 4.47 11.50 19.73
C ILE A 45 3.68 12.81 19.71
N PRO A 46 2.35 12.77 19.50
CA PRO A 46 1.55 13.98 19.54
C PRO A 46 1.58 14.60 20.94
N PRO A 47 1.38 15.92 21.07
CA PRO A 47 1.29 16.59 22.37
C PRO A 47 0.19 15.99 23.26
N ASP A 48 -0.94 15.62 22.66
CA ASP A 48 -2.02 14.86 23.29
C ASP A 48 -2.28 13.55 22.51
N PRO A 49 -1.93 12.38 23.07
CA PRO A 49 -2.19 11.08 22.46
C PRO A 49 -3.67 10.73 22.27
N SER A 50 -4.57 11.31 23.08
CA SER A 50 -6.01 11.07 22.96
C SER A 50 -6.63 11.83 21.79
N GLN A 51 -5.99 12.92 21.38
CA GLN A 51 -6.44 13.79 20.30
C GLN A 51 -5.27 14.20 19.39
N PRO A 52 -4.77 13.28 18.55
CA PRO A 52 -3.70 13.59 17.61
C PRO A 52 -4.13 14.69 16.62
N LEU A 53 -3.18 15.57 16.25
CA LEU A 53 -3.48 16.73 15.42
C LEU A 53 -4.09 16.34 14.05
N PRO A 54 -5.08 17.11 13.55
CA PRO A 54 -5.62 16.93 12.21
C PRO A 54 -4.59 17.28 11.13
N SER A 55 -4.84 16.81 9.90
CA SER A 55 -3.91 16.89 8.78
C SER A 55 -3.39 18.30 8.44
N SER A 56 -4.24 19.33 8.52
CA SER A 56 -3.83 20.71 8.24
C SER A 56 -2.83 21.26 9.27
N GLN A 57 -3.06 20.98 10.55
CA GLN A 57 -2.16 21.39 11.63
C GLN A 57 -0.87 20.57 11.60
N LEU A 58 -0.95 19.29 11.26
CA LEU A 58 0.21 18.44 11.07
C LEU A 58 1.11 18.92 9.92
N GLN A 59 0.52 19.41 8.83
CA GLN A 59 1.27 20.02 7.73
C GLN A 59 2.00 21.29 8.18
N ALA A 60 1.29 22.20 8.86
CA ALA A 60 1.86 23.43 9.37
C ALA A 60 3.04 23.16 10.32
N GLU A 61 2.89 22.21 11.24
CA GLU A 61 3.96 21.79 12.16
C GLU A 61 5.22 21.31 11.41
N VAL A 62 5.05 20.53 10.33
CA VAL A 62 6.19 20.06 9.52
C VAL A 62 6.88 21.22 8.78
N GLU A 63 6.11 22.19 8.31
CA GLU A 63 6.61 23.34 7.56
C GLU A 63 7.28 24.41 8.47
N ASP A 64 6.83 24.56 9.72
CA ASP A 64 7.27 25.63 10.62
C ASP A 64 8.79 25.61 10.90
N TYR A 65 9.37 24.41 10.94
CA TYR A 65 10.78 24.20 11.28
C TYR A 65 11.68 23.98 10.06
N VAL A 66 11.17 24.13 8.84
CA VAL A 66 11.88 23.76 7.61
C VAL A 66 11.87 24.93 6.62
N GLN A 67 13.06 25.35 6.16
CA GLN A 67 13.19 26.38 5.13
C GLN A 67 12.80 25.89 3.72
N HIS A 68 12.82 24.57 3.52
CA HIS A 68 12.45 23.94 2.26
C HIS A 68 10.92 23.96 2.06
N ARG A 69 10.46 24.47 0.92
CA ARG A 69 9.04 24.49 0.56
C ARG A 69 8.63 23.18 -0.12
N PHE A 70 7.86 22.37 0.58
CA PHE A 70 7.33 21.11 0.06
C PHE A 70 6.23 21.32 -0.98
N SER A 71 6.24 20.50 -2.03
CA SER A 71 5.13 20.34 -2.95
C SER A 71 4.30 19.13 -2.54
N TRP A 72 3.25 19.35 -1.74
CA TRP A 72 2.38 18.27 -1.26
C TRP A 72 1.51 17.70 -2.39
N ALA A 73 1.40 16.37 -2.43
CA ALA A 73 0.41 15.67 -3.25
C ALA A 73 -0.90 15.45 -2.49
N ALA A 74 -0.78 15.26 -1.17
CA ALA A 74 -1.87 15.18 -0.23
C ALA A 74 -1.37 15.68 1.14
N PRO A 75 -2.26 16.22 1.99
CA PRO A 75 -1.86 16.64 3.32
C PRO A 75 -1.39 15.44 4.16
N PRO A 76 -0.46 15.64 5.12
CA PRO A 76 -0.02 14.59 6.04
C PRO A 76 -1.18 13.93 6.80
N ILE A 77 -1.09 12.62 7.02
CA ILE A 77 -2.10 11.85 7.76
C ILE A 77 -1.46 10.91 8.78
N TRP A 78 -2.18 10.64 9.87
CA TRP A 78 -1.83 9.56 10.78
C TRP A 78 -2.16 8.20 10.13
N LEU A 79 -1.16 7.33 10.02
CA LEU A 79 -1.36 5.93 9.63
C LEU A 79 -1.86 5.09 10.81
N THR A 80 -1.48 5.47 12.03
CA THR A 80 -1.94 4.82 13.25
C THR A 80 -3.30 5.40 13.66
N PRO A 81 -4.35 4.58 13.85
CA PRO A 81 -5.64 5.06 14.33
C PRO A 81 -5.54 5.72 15.71
N ALA A 82 -6.32 6.77 15.96
CA ALA A 82 -6.26 7.57 17.19
C ALA A 82 -6.36 6.74 18.48
N GLY A 83 -7.24 5.73 18.54
CA GLY A 83 -7.35 4.86 19.71
C GLY A 83 -6.06 4.11 20.05
N ARG A 84 -5.32 3.67 19.03
CA ARG A 84 -4.02 3.01 19.24
C ARG A 84 -2.93 4.02 19.61
N VAL A 85 -2.97 5.23 19.08
CA VAL A 85 -2.06 6.31 19.49
C VAL A 85 -2.27 6.65 20.97
N ALA A 86 -3.52 6.70 21.43
CA ALA A 86 -3.85 6.93 22.84
C ALA A 86 -3.31 5.83 23.76
N GLU A 87 -3.39 4.56 23.34
CA GLU A 87 -2.86 3.42 24.10
C GLU A 87 -1.32 3.38 24.14
N GLN A 88 -0.66 3.70 23.03
CA GLN A 88 0.79 3.52 22.85
C GLN A 88 1.60 4.80 23.10
N GLY A 89 0.94 5.95 23.17
CA GLY A 89 1.57 7.27 23.28
C GLY A 89 2.30 7.75 22.02
N SER A 90 2.30 6.96 20.94
CA SER A 90 3.00 7.29 19.69
C SER A 90 2.26 6.73 18.47
N GLY A 91 2.54 7.30 17.30
CA GLY A 91 1.94 6.90 16.04
C GLY A 91 2.89 7.08 14.86
N SER A 92 2.47 6.58 13.70
CA SER A 92 3.19 6.79 12.44
C SER A 92 2.44 7.81 11.58
N VAL A 93 3.18 8.75 10.98
CA VAL A 93 2.64 9.78 10.08
C VAL A 93 3.11 9.50 8.65
N LEU A 94 2.20 9.61 7.68
CA LEU A 94 2.49 9.54 6.26
C LEU A 94 2.62 10.95 5.69
N LEU A 95 3.72 11.18 4.99
CA LEU A 95 3.96 12.36 4.16
C LEU A 95 3.81 11.98 2.68
N SER A 96 3.08 12.79 1.91
CA SER A 96 2.82 12.54 0.49
C SER A 96 3.21 13.74 -0.36
N PHE A 97 4.26 13.61 -1.16
CA PHE A 97 4.81 14.67 -2.00
C PHE A 97 4.54 14.44 -3.48
N SER A 98 4.44 15.53 -4.22
CA SER A 98 4.32 15.55 -5.68
C SER A 98 5.68 15.44 -6.38
N ARG A 99 6.78 15.77 -5.69
CA ARG A 99 8.15 15.76 -6.24
C ARG A 99 9.02 14.73 -5.51
N GLU A 100 9.92 14.08 -6.25
CA GLU A 100 10.90 13.16 -5.65
C GLU A 100 11.93 13.89 -4.80
N GLU A 101 12.29 15.11 -5.18
CA GLU A 101 13.24 15.98 -4.46
C GLU A 101 12.80 16.23 -3.02
N ASP A 102 11.49 16.45 -2.80
CA ASP A 102 10.91 16.65 -1.47
C ASP A 102 11.07 15.40 -0.59
N LEU A 103 10.84 14.22 -1.17
CA LEU A 103 11.06 12.94 -0.50
C LEU A 103 12.54 12.76 -0.14
N GLU A 104 13.44 12.99 -1.08
CA GLU A 104 14.87 12.86 -0.84
C GLU A 104 15.38 13.87 0.21
N TYR A 105 14.82 15.09 0.23
CA TYR A 105 15.12 16.09 1.24
C TYR A 105 14.76 15.58 2.64
N VAL A 106 13.54 15.09 2.86
CA VAL A 106 13.12 14.61 4.19
C VAL A 106 13.82 13.32 4.61
N LEU A 107 14.24 12.48 3.65
CA LEU A 107 15.02 11.28 3.96
C LEU A 107 16.44 11.60 4.43
N ARG A 108 17.04 12.66 3.87
CA ARG A 108 18.41 13.10 4.23
C ARG A 108 18.44 13.92 5.51
N ASN A 109 17.51 14.88 5.65
CA ASN A 109 17.53 15.84 6.75
C ASN A 109 16.64 15.41 7.94
N GLY A 110 15.74 14.45 7.73
CA GLY A 110 14.67 14.17 8.67
C GLY A 110 13.60 15.26 8.64
N VAL A 111 12.73 15.24 9.65
CA VAL A 111 11.74 16.29 9.88
C VAL A 111 11.70 16.62 11.35
N PHE A 112 11.32 17.85 11.67
CA PHE A 112 11.04 18.26 13.04
C PHE A 112 9.54 18.24 13.26
N LEU A 113 9.09 17.58 14.32
CA LEU A 113 7.68 17.44 14.64
C LEU A 113 7.53 17.43 16.17
N PHE A 114 6.67 18.29 16.72
CA PHE A 114 6.39 18.38 18.16
C PHE A 114 7.63 18.62 19.00
N GLY A 115 8.51 19.51 18.56
CA GLY A 115 9.75 19.82 19.30
C GLY A 115 10.85 18.75 19.15
N ARG A 116 10.72 17.77 18.26
CA ARG A 116 11.67 16.65 18.12
C ARG A 116 12.10 16.43 16.68
N ALA A 117 13.40 16.20 16.50
CA ALA A 117 13.94 15.73 15.23
C ALA A 117 13.66 14.23 15.06
N LEU A 118 12.87 13.87 14.05
CA LEU A 118 12.46 12.51 13.74
C LEU A 118 13.08 12.04 12.43
N ARG A 119 13.53 10.78 12.42
CA ARG A 119 14.05 10.13 11.21
C ARG A 119 12.90 9.65 10.34
N VAL A 120 12.96 9.99 9.07
CA VAL A 120 11.96 9.59 8.08
C VAL A 120 12.42 8.31 7.36
N ARG A 121 11.47 7.48 6.95
CA ARG A 121 11.71 6.29 6.11
C ARG A 121 10.93 6.40 4.81
N ARG A 122 11.47 5.85 3.72
CA ARG A 122 10.71 5.76 2.47
C ARG A 122 9.52 4.84 2.70
N PHE A 123 8.32 5.31 2.37
CA PHE A 123 7.14 4.47 2.41
C PHE A 123 7.32 3.38 1.35
N ARG A 124 7.30 2.13 1.80
CA ARG A 124 7.23 0.98 0.89
C ARG A 124 5.81 0.49 0.92
N ASP A 125 5.13 0.66 -0.21
CA ASP A 125 3.87 -0.04 -0.41
C ASP A 125 4.19 -1.53 -0.36
N SER A 126 3.74 -2.23 0.67
CA SER A 126 3.80 -3.68 0.70
C SER A 126 2.76 -4.17 -0.31
N GLY A 127 3.11 -4.09 -1.60
CA GLY A 127 2.20 -4.36 -2.71
C GLY A 127 1.69 -5.80 -2.77
N ARG A 128 2.11 -6.65 -1.83
CA ARG A 128 1.54 -7.98 -1.60
C ARG A 128 1.12 -8.10 -0.14
N PRO A 129 -0.14 -8.49 0.14
CA PRO A 129 -0.55 -8.86 1.48
C PRO A 129 0.34 -10.03 1.89
N ARG A 130 0.89 -9.97 3.11
CA ARG A 130 1.57 -11.12 3.69
C ARG A 130 0.51 -11.99 4.36
N PRO A 131 0.27 -13.22 3.89
CA PRO A 131 -0.63 -14.13 4.56
C PRO A 131 -0.16 -14.35 5.99
N CYS A 132 -1.10 -14.49 6.91
CA CYS A 132 -0.86 -14.91 8.28
C CYS A 132 -0.11 -16.25 8.27
N SER A 133 1.07 -16.31 8.91
CA SER A 133 1.87 -17.54 8.94
C SER A 133 1.24 -18.67 9.75
N ASN A 134 0.24 -18.36 10.58
CA ASN A 134 -0.50 -19.34 11.37
C ASN A 134 -1.69 -19.92 10.58
N CYS A 135 -2.67 -19.10 10.19
CA CYS A 135 -3.93 -19.58 9.59
C CYS A 135 -4.06 -19.31 8.08
N CYS A 136 -2.99 -18.82 7.44
CA CYS A 136 -2.97 -18.46 6.02
C CYS A 136 -3.89 -17.29 5.63
N SER A 137 -4.59 -16.61 6.56
CA SER A 137 -5.50 -15.50 6.22
C SER A 137 -4.80 -14.28 5.61
N LEU A 138 -5.47 -13.59 4.69
CA LEU A 138 -5.02 -12.33 4.08
C LEU A 138 -5.57 -11.08 4.79
N GLU A 139 -6.25 -11.25 5.92
CA GLU A 139 -6.99 -10.17 6.60
C GLU A 139 -6.31 -9.65 7.86
N HIS A 140 -5.37 -10.43 8.42
CA HIS A 140 -4.65 -10.06 9.62
C HIS A 140 -3.20 -10.57 9.58
N SER A 141 -2.37 -9.99 10.44
CA SER A 141 -1.00 -10.45 10.65
C SER A 141 -0.94 -11.61 11.63
N ALA A 142 0.13 -12.41 11.59
CA ALA A 142 0.35 -13.53 12.51
C ALA A 142 0.26 -13.13 13.99
N ARG A 143 0.69 -11.92 14.36
CA ARG A 143 0.63 -11.41 15.74
C ARG A 143 -0.79 -11.17 16.25
N ALA A 144 -1.73 -10.92 15.35
CA ALA A 144 -3.14 -10.67 15.67
C ALA A 144 -4.01 -11.91 15.43
N CYS A 145 -3.40 -13.07 15.18
CA CYS A 145 -4.12 -14.28 14.85
C CYS A 145 -4.61 -15.00 16.11
N SER A 146 -5.89 -15.32 16.14
CA SER A 146 -6.54 -16.17 17.17
C SER A 146 -7.07 -17.49 16.60
N GLN A 147 -6.74 -17.80 15.34
CA GLN A 147 -7.29 -18.94 14.62
C GLN A 147 -6.40 -20.19 14.76
N ALA A 148 -6.97 -21.36 14.50
CA ALA A 148 -6.20 -22.61 14.43
C ALA A 148 -5.17 -22.58 13.27
N PRO A 149 -4.04 -23.28 13.40
CA PRO A 149 -3.03 -23.33 12.35
C PRO A 149 -3.59 -24.00 11.10
N ARG A 150 -3.14 -23.53 9.94
CA ARG A 150 -3.50 -24.06 8.63
C ARG A 150 -2.28 -24.07 7.71
N CYS A 151 -2.03 -25.21 7.08
CA CYS A 151 -0.90 -25.39 6.19
C CYS A 151 -1.15 -24.73 4.82
N GLY A 152 -0.21 -23.92 4.35
CA GLY A 152 -0.27 -23.25 3.05
C GLY A 152 -0.05 -24.17 1.85
N LEU A 153 0.34 -25.43 2.08
CA LEU A 153 0.58 -26.44 1.05
C LEU A 153 -0.59 -27.40 0.89
N CYS A 154 -1.08 -28.00 1.99
CA CYS A 154 -2.12 -29.03 1.95
C CYS A 154 -3.41 -28.66 2.69
N SER A 155 -3.53 -27.43 3.22
CA SER A 155 -4.66 -26.98 4.04
C SER A 155 -4.94 -27.79 5.32
N GLY A 156 -4.00 -28.66 5.74
CA GLY A 156 -4.07 -29.41 7.00
C GLY A 156 -3.95 -28.53 8.26
N GLY A 157 -4.34 -29.07 9.41
CA GLY A 157 -4.37 -28.39 10.71
C GLY A 157 -3.01 -28.27 11.41
N HIS A 158 -2.01 -27.73 10.71
CA HIS A 158 -0.63 -27.56 11.20
C HIS A 158 0.03 -26.35 10.54
N LEU A 159 1.16 -25.89 11.08
CA LEU A 159 1.89 -24.79 10.48
C LEU A 159 2.55 -25.20 9.16
N THR A 160 2.70 -24.27 8.23
CA THR A 160 3.39 -24.55 6.95
C THR A 160 4.84 -25.01 7.18
N SER A 161 5.51 -24.48 8.22
CA SER A 161 6.87 -24.87 8.63
C SER A 161 6.98 -26.29 9.20
N GLU A 162 5.86 -26.85 9.67
CA GLU A 162 5.79 -28.20 10.23
C GLU A 162 5.38 -29.23 9.17
N HIS A 163 5.18 -28.81 7.93
CA HIS A 163 4.86 -29.74 6.86
C HIS A 163 6.02 -30.73 6.65
N ARG A 164 5.67 -32.02 6.52
CA ARG A 164 6.59 -33.11 6.21
C ARG A 164 5.99 -33.94 5.10
N CYS A 165 6.85 -34.47 4.23
CA CYS A 165 6.45 -35.43 3.23
C CYS A 165 6.67 -36.84 3.80
N GLY A 166 5.72 -37.76 3.59
CA GLY A 166 5.86 -39.15 4.03
C GLY A 166 6.72 -40.02 3.10
N GLU A 167 7.04 -39.52 1.90
CA GLU A 167 7.70 -40.28 0.83
C GLU A 167 9.12 -39.81 0.53
N CYS A 168 9.52 -38.62 1.02
CA CYS A 168 10.86 -38.09 0.82
C CYS A 168 11.22 -37.04 1.87
N ASP A 169 12.52 -36.79 2.03
CA ASP A 169 13.07 -35.90 3.06
C ASP A 169 13.16 -34.43 2.59
N PHE A 170 12.41 -34.06 1.54
CA PHE A 170 12.47 -32.72 0.92
C PHE A 170 12.28 -31.58 1.93
N PHE A 171 11.46 -31.78 2.97
CA PHE A 171 11.19 -30.76 3.98
C PHE A 171 12.15 -30.78 5.18
N ASP A 172 13.08 -31.73 5.23
CA ASP A 172 14.09 -31.80 6.27
C ASP A 172 15.30 -30.92 5.94
N ASP A 173 15.53 -30.67 4.65
CA ASP A 173 16.40 -29.61 4.16
C ASP A 173 15.76 -28.23 4.34
N ALA A 174 16.56 -27.21 4.63
CA ALA A 174 16.12 -25.83 4.86
C ALA A 174 15.61 -25.15 3.57
N HIS A 175 14.46 -25.58 3.08
CA HIS A 175 13.76 -24.96 1.96
C HIS A 175 12.95 -23.76 2.43
N GLU A 176 13.10 -22.63 1.75
CA GLU A 176 12.37 -21.42 2.08
C GLU A 176 10.93 -21.45 1.54
N GLY A 177 9.96 -21.08 2.38
CA GLY A 177 8.62 -20.69 1.95
C GLY A 177 7.66 -21.84 1.59
N LEU A 178 7.10 -21.78 0.37
CA LEU A 178 6.07 -22.70 -0.15
C LEU A 178 6.62 -23.70 -1.18
N ALA A 179 7.94 -23.93 -1.16
CA ALA A 179 8.57 -25.00 -1.93
C ALA A 179 7.97 -26.35 -1.51
N HIS A 180 7.78 -27.24 -2.47
CA HIS A 180 7.17 -28.55 -2.24
C HIS A 180 7.70 -29.58 -3.23
N CYS A 181 7.71 -30.84 -2.80
CA CYS A 181 8.01 -31.98 -3.65
C CYS A 181 6.77 -32.41 -4.48
N GLY A 182 6.97 -33.24 -5.50
CA GLY A 182 5.89 -33.78 -6.33
C GLY A 182 4.91 -34.70 -5.59
N HIS A 183 5.28 -35.20 -4.40
CA HIS A 183 4.43 -36.08 -3.57
C HIS A 183 3.47 -35.30 -2.67
N THR A 184 3.67 -33.99 -2.48
CA THR A 184 2.82 -33.20 -1.60
C THR A 184 1.46 -32.99 -2.27
N PRO A 185 0.35 -33.49 -1.69
CA PRO A 185 -0.98 -33.23 -2.22
C PRO A 185 -1.34 -31.76 -1.94
N LEU A 186 -1.17 -30.91 -2.96
CA LEU A 186 -1.43 -29.49 -2.83
C LEU A 186 -2.93 -29.22 -2.68
N CYS A 187 -3.26 -28.40 -1.69
CA CYS A 187 -4.60 -27.88 -1.47
C CYS A 187 -4.48 -26.45 -0.91
N CYS A 188 -4.94 -25.49 -1.70
CA CYS A 188 -4.87 -24.09 -1.35
C CYS A 188 -5.87 -23.72 -0.25
N PRO A 189 -5.44 -23.10 0.85
CA PRO A 189 -6.33 -22.74 1.96
C PRO A 189 -7.35 -21.64 1.62
N HIS A 190 -7.18 -20.95 0.48
CA HIS A 190 -8.06 -19.87 0.04
C HIS A 190 -9.17 -20.30 -0.91
N CYS A 191 -8.90 -21.27 -1.79
CA CYS A 191 -9.81 -21.65 -2.85
C CYS A 191 -9.96 -23.17 -3.02
N ALA A 192 -9.32 -23.97 -2.16
CA ALA A 192 -9.29 -25.43 -2.23
C ALA A 192 -8.78 -26.00 -3.56
N GLY A 193 -8.01 -25.22 -4.32
CA GLY A 193 -7.41 -25.65 -5.59
C GLY A 193 -6.12 -26.45 -5.40
N SER A 194 -5.73 -27.25 -6.39
CA SER A 194 -4.53 -28.10 -6.40
C SER A 194 -3.23 -27.32 -6.64
N HIS A 195 -2.97 -26.30 -5.82
CA HIS A 195 -1.76 -25.48 -5.84
C HIS A 195 -1.47 -24.92 -4.44
N ALA A 196 -0.27 -24.40 -4.21
CA ALA A 196 0.09 -23.73 -2.96
C ALA A 196 -0.68 -22.40 -2.75
N MET A 197 -0.75 -21.91 -1.51
CA MET A 197 -1.47 -20.69 -1.11
C MET A 197 -1.15 -19.43 -1.93
N CYS A 198 0.13 -19.19 -2.25
CA CYS A 198 0.59 -18.00 -2.98
C CYS A 198 0.87 -18.26 -4.47
N ASP A 199 0.35 -19.35 -5.02
CA ASP A 199 0.52 -19.66 -6.44
C ASP A 199 -0.25 -18.65 -7.32
N SER A 200 0.29 -18.34 -8.49
CA SER A 200 -0.36 -17.51 -9.51
C SER A 200 -1.71 -18.07 -9.98
N ALA A 201 -1.91 -19.38 -9.88
CA ALA A 201 -3.16 -20.08 -10.16
C ALA A 201 -4.28 -19.75 -9.16
N CYS A 202 -3.95 -19.30 -7.95
CA CYS A 202 -4.95 -18.97 -6.93
C CYS A 202 -5.63 -17.63 -7.25
N ARG A 203 -6.88 -17.66 -7.72
CA ARG A 203 -7.65 -16.45 -8.05
C ARG A 203 -7.80 -15.49 -6.85
N VAL A 204 -7.92 -16.02 -5.63
CA VAL A 204 -8.07 -15.21 -4.40
C VAL A 204 -6.77 -14.47 -4.11
N TRP A 205 -5.65 -15.17 -4.13
CA TRP A 205 -4.32 -14.59 -3.95
C TRP A 205 -4.00 -13.57 -5.04
N THR A 206 -4.19 -13.91 -6.31
CA THR A 206 -3.89 -13.04 -7.46
C THR A 206 -4.70 -11.73 -7.41
N ARG A 207 -5.96 -11.78 -6.96
CA ARG A 207 -6.78 -10.58 -6.73
C ARG A 207 -6.25 -9.71 -5.61
N ARG A 208 -5.92 -10.28 -4.45
CA ARG A 208 -5.50 -9.51 -3.26
C ARG A 208 -4.04 -9.05 -3.31
N SER A 209 -3.18 -9.77 -4.03
CA SER A 209 -1.74 -9.47 -4.15
C SER A 209 -1.36 -8.62 -5.36
N GLY A 210 -2.32 -8.28 -6.21
CA GLY A 210 -2.05 -7.58 -7.47
C GLY A 210 -1.13 -8.35 -8.42
N ALA A 211 -0.91 -9.65 -8.18
CA ALA A 211 -0.02 -10.52 -8.96
C ALA A 211 -0.62 -10.98 -10.31
N GLY A 212 -1.77 -10.42 -10.71
CA GLY A 212 -2.24 -10.56 -12.08
C GLY A 212 -1.21 -10.01 -13.07
N PRO A 213 -1.25 -10.40 -14.36
CA PRO A 213 -0.34 -9.82 -15.34
C PRO A 213 -0.42 -8.30 -15.23
N ARG A 214 0.72 -7.66 -14.89
CA ARG A 214 0.83 -6.20 -14.95
C ARG A 214 0.36 -5.84 -16.35
N ARG A 215 -0.79 -5.17 -16.47
CA ARG A 215 -1.15 -4.54 -17.74
C ARG A 215 -0.05 -3.52 -18.00
N VAL A 216 0.92 -3.90 -18.83
CA VAL A 216 1.90 -2.96 -19.36
C VAL A 216 1.06 -1.92 -20.08
N ARG A 217 0.95 -0.74 -19.47
CA ARG A 217 0.34 0.41 -20.10
C ARG A 217 1.26 0.74 -21.27
N ARG A 218 0.94 0.21 -22.46
CA ARG A 218 1.67 0.50 -23.70
C ARG A 218 1.70 2.03 -23.83
N LYS A 219 2.88 2.63 -23.69
CA LYS A 219 3.16 3.97 -24.18
C LYS A 219 2.87 3.93 -25.68
N ARG A 220 1.70 4.42 -26.10
CA ARG A 220 1.53 4.85 -27.50
C ARG A 220 2.09 6.26 -27.55
N GLY A 221 3.26 6.38 -28.17
CA GLY A 221 3.93 7.65 -28.39
C GLY A 221 3.03 8.59 -29.18
N GLY A 222 3.05 9.87 -28.79
CA GLY A 222 2.46 10.94 -29.58
C GLY A 222 3.27 11.11 -30.85
N GLY A 223 2.60 10.96 -31.99
CA GLY A 223 3.09 11.52 -33.25
C GLY A 223 2.97 13.03 -33.17
N GLN A 224 4.08 13.72 -33.44
CA GLN A 224 4.08 15.14 -33.77
C GLN A 224 3.39 15.31 -35.12
N GLU A 225 2.30 16.07 -35.20
CA GLU A 225 1.86 16.64 -36.47
C GLU A 225 2.57 17.97 -36.66
N ALA A 226 3.32 18.04 -37.76
CA ALA A 226 3.99 19.23 -38.25
C ALA A 226 2.96 20.29 -38.62
N SER A 227 3.21 21.52 -38.18
CA SER A 227 2.50 22.71 -38.62
C SER A 227 2.84 22.97 -40.09
N ALA A 228 1.88 22.76 -40.99
CA ALA A 228 1.90 23.37 -42.32
C ALA A 228 1.06 24.65 -42.23
N MET A 229 1.76 25.78 -42.20
CA MET A 229 1.18 27.08 -42.56
C MET A 229 0.96 27.04 -44.06
N ASP A 230 -0.28 27.25 -44.52
CA ASP A 230 -0.55 27.55 -45.92
C ASP A 230 -1.12 28.96 -46.04
N LEU A 231 -0.43 29.72 -46.88
CA LEU A 231 -0.71 31.09 -47.25
C LEU A 231 -1.82 31.09 -48.30
N SER A 232 -2.81 31.95 -48.13
CA SER A 232 -3.51 32.65 -49.21
C SER A 232 -4.18 33.90 -48.66
#